data_AF-A0A3A4PC86-F1
#
_entry.id   AF-A0A3A4PC86-F1
#
_cell.length_a   1.000
_cell.length_b   1.000
_cell.length_c   1.000
_cell.angle_alpha   90.00
_cell.angle_beta   90.00
_cell.angle_gamma   90.00
#
_symmetry.space_group_name_H-M   'P 1'
#
loop_
_entity.id
_entity.type
_entity.pdbx_description
1 polymer ?
#
loop_
_entity_poly.entity_id
_entity_poly.type
_entity_poly.pdbx_seq_one_letter_code
_entity_poly.pdbx_strand_id
1 'polypeptide(L)'
;MSNVECPMSKVESGCRAYLAAGSIGVIMLVALPIALGQALPQRRHVAFPQDRSLGTVAFRSAADATVDAWVNLGEARGTVAVPPESYVRLWIGEDAASDLSPLASLRPGDVQFIRVGPAVKIDGQVKFLAPLKELLELDFRHTDFSDEGAAALAAALAVRALNLQETEVTDAGMAAVARIAGLATLALPTRITDEGLARLSECGTLVSLSLEGNTRITTAGLAALKPLKALRELDLSGTSVDGLAPLSECASLTVLTLRGDTHLPASGLPALTGLKELYELDLSDTGLGDDAMPHLARMPSLRTLRLAGTQITDKSAEHFEGMRRLYELKLTGTTIGDDTVRAFSSMYALETLLLGGTAVTDASMGTLGEVQSLRTLSLVGTAVTDKGVARLAGLTGLESLYLNDTAVTDEGLMSLAGVESLKRVVVRGTKVTPAGVRAFKQKKPTCQVIR
;
A
#
# COMPACT_ATOMS: atom_id res chain seq x y z
N MET A 1 -28.32 35.45 6.97
CA MET A 1 -28.60 34.05 7.31
C MET A 1 -28.87 33.28 6.02
N SER A 2 -27.85 32.61 5.52
CA SER A 2 -27.98 31.46 4.64
C SER A 2 -26.59 30.81 4.60
N ASN A 3 -26.42 29.79 5.45
CA ASN A 3 -25.27 28.92 5.46
C ASN A 3 -25.20 28.24 4.09
N VAL A 4 -24.11 28.47 3.36
CA VAL A 4 -23.77 27.67 2.19
C VAL A 4 -22.91 26.53 2.72
N GLU A 5 -23.56 25.41 3.03
CA GLU A 5 -22.90 24.13 3.21
C GLU A 5 -22.16 23.80 1.90
N CYS A 6 -20.84 23.67 1.99
CA CYS A 6 -20.02 23.19 0.89
C CYS A 6 -20.21 21.67 0.81
N PRO A 7 -20.69 21.11 -0.32
CA PRO A 7 -21.00 19.68 -0.40
C PRO A 7 -19.71 18.85 -0.35
N MET A 8 -19.65 17.91 0.61
CA MET A 8 -18.55 16.95 0.81
C MET A 8 -18.12 16.19 -0.46
N SER A 9 -19.00 16.10 -1.47
CA SER A 9 -18.73 15.39 -2.73
C SER A 9 -17.60 15.99 -3.60
N LYS A 10 -17.22 17.26 -3.40
CA LYS A 10 -16.06 17.85 -4.09
C LYS A 10 -14.73 17.51 -3.42
N VAL A 11 -14.72 17.40 -2.09
CA VAL A 11 -13.55 16.95 -1.31
C VAL A 11 -13.24 15.47 -1.64
N GLU A 12 -14.28 14.65 -1.83
CA GLU A 12 -14.13 13.25 -2.27
C GLU A 12 -13.44 13.12 -3.63
N SER A 13 -13.64 14.05 -4.57
CA SER A 13 -13.05 13.98 -5.91
C SER A 13 -11.56 14.37 -5.95
N GLY A 14 -11.16 15.34 -5.13
CA GLY A 14 -9.75 15.73 -4.95
C GLY A 14 -8.97 14.71 -4.11
N CYS A 15 -9.58 14.18 -3.06
CA CYS A 15 -9.04 13.06 -2.29
C CYS A 15 -8.95 11.79 -3.13
N ARG A 16 -9.93 11.48 -4.00
CA ARG A 16 -9.84 10.32 -4.92
C ARG A 16 -8.66 10.42 -5.89
N ALA A 17 -8.23 11.59 -6.33
CA ALA A 17 -7.04 11.69 -7.21
C ALA A 17 -5.72 11.45 -6.47
N TYR A 18 -5.70 11.56 -5.14
CA TYR A 18 -4.54 11.27 -4.28
C TYR A 18 -4.62 9.87 -3.63
N LEU A 19 -5.85 9.34 -3.47
CA LEU A 19 -6.19 7.99 -3.05
C LEU A 19 -6.27 6.99 -4.22
N ALA A 20 -6.26 7.45 -5.48
CA ALA A 20 -6.23 6.62 -6.70
C ALA A 20 -4.83 6.12 -7.08
N ALA A 21 -3.81 6.39 -6.25
CA ALA A 21 -2.68 5.47 -6.11
C ALA A 21 -3.03 4.40 -5.07
N GLY A 22 -4.23 3.81 -5.19
CA GLY A 22 -4.63 2.57 -4.52
C GLY A 22 -3.96 1.41 -5.22
N SER A 23 -2.63 1.46 -5.28
CA SER A 23 -1.82 0.25 -5.36
C SER A 23 -2.27 -0.64 -4.20
N ILE A 24 -2.50 -1.91 -4.52
CA ILE A 24 -2.33 -3.08 -3.66
C ILE A 24 -2.13 -2.71 -2.19
N GLY A 25 -3.09 -3.10 -1.35
CA GLY A 25 -3.02 -2.97 0.11
C GLY A 25 -1.60 -3.21 0.62
N VAL A 26 -1.24 -2.37 1.59
CA VAL A 26 0.05 -2.05 2.24
C VAL A 26 0.99 -3.22 2.59
N ILE A 27 0.68 -4.45 2.17
CA ILE A 27 1.70 -5.42 1.84
C ILE A 27 2.40 -4.92 0.58
N MET A 28 3.55 -4.26 0.75
CA MET A 28 4.58 -4.44 -0.27
C MET A 28 4.61 -5.94 -0.52
N LEU A 29 4.32 -6.40 -1.74
CA LEU A 29 4.99 -7.59 -2.22
C LEU A 29 6.46 -7.19 -2.15
N VAL A 30 7.06 -7.29 -0.96
CA VAL A 30 8.44 -6.97 -0.70
C VAL A 30 9.11 -7.74 -1.79
N ALA A 31 9.89 -7.00 -2.58
CA ALA A 31 11.00 -7.58 -3.27
C ALA A 31 11.84 -8.26 -2.17
N LEU A 32 11.39 -9.42 -1.68
CA LEU A 32 12.22 -10.42 -1.07
C LEU A 32 13.28 -10.55 -2.13
N PRO A 33 14.54 -10.15 -1.85
CA PRO A 33 15.59 -10.21 -2.83
C PRO A 33 15.46 -11.60 -3.41
N ILE A 34 15.15 -11.65 -4.70
CA ILE A 34 14.93 -12.91 -5.39
C ILE A 34 16.34 -13.48 -5.51
N ALA A 35 16.87 -14.02 -4.41
CA ALA A 35 18.04 -14.87 -4.40
C ALA A 35 17.58 -16.21 -4.99
N LEU A 36 17.16 -16.18 -6.25
CA LEU A 36 17.08 -17.37 -7.06
C LEU A 36 18.53 -17.76 -7.31
N GLY A 37 18.97 -18.85 -6.68
CA GLY A 37 20.25 -19.49 -6.98
C GLY A 37 20.33 -20.10 -8.39
N GLN A 38 19.54 -19.60 -9.35
CA GLN A 38 19.53 -20.05 -10.74
C GLN A 38 19.66 -18.84 -11.67
N ALA A 39 20.65 -18.92 -12.56
CA ALA A 39 20.88 -17.89 -13.57
C ALA A 39 19.70 -17.86 -14.54
N LEU A 40 19.04 -16.70 -14.66
CA LEU A 40 18.03 -16.50 -15.68
C LEU A 40 18.68 -16.62 -17.07
N PRO A 41 17.98 -17.21 -18.04
CA PRO A 41 18.54 -17.43 -19.37
C PRO A 41 18.85 -16.09 -20.08
N GLN A 42 19.97 -16.10 -20.82
CA GLN A 42 20.53 -14.97 -21.55
C GLN A 42 19.58 -14.37 -22.59
N ARG A 43 18.86 -15.18 -23.37
CA ARG A 43 17.72 -14.78 -24.20
C ARG A 43 16.89 -16.03 -24.42
N ARG A 44 15.58 -15.93 -24.31
CA ARG A 44 14.69 -17.06 -24.60
C ARG A 44 13.49 -16.62 -25.40
N HIS A 45 13.00 -17.56 -26.19
CA HIS A 45 11.71 -17.45 -26.85
C HIS A 45 10.73 -18.31 -26.07
N VAL A 46 9.57 -17.73 -25.76
CA VAL A 46 8.44 -18.46 -25.16
C VAL A 46 7.44 -18.74 -26.27
N ALA A 47 7.06 -20.01 -26.41
CA ALA A 47 6.15 -20.46 -27.45
C ALA A 47 4.73 -20.57 -26.90
N PHE A 48 3.85 -19.67 -27.33
CA PHE A 48 2.42 -19.68 -27.07
C PHE A 48 1.65 -20.23 -28.29
N PRO A 49 0.35 -20.54 -28.15
CA PRO A 49 -0.50 -20.97 -29.27
C PRO A 49 -0.46 -19.99 -30.44
N GLN A 50 -0.51 -20.49 -31.67
CA GLN A 50 -0.50 -19.65 -32.87
C GLN A 50 -1.90 -19.19 -33.29
N ASP A 51 -2.91 -20.00 -33.00
CA ASP A 51 -4.30 -19.83 -33.42
C ASP A 51 -5.06 -18.82 -32.56
N ARG A 52 -4.69 -18.67 -31.28
CA ARG A 52 -5.29 -17.69 -30.36
C ARG A 52 -4.29 -17.14 -29.35
N SER A 53 -4.61 -16.00 -28.76
CA SER A 53 -3.86 -15.44 -27.64
C SER A 53 -4.32 -16.06 -26.32
N LEU A 54 -3.39 -16.27 -25.39
CA LEU A 54 -3.73 -16.55 -23.99
C LEU A 54 -3.91 -15.28 -23.14
N GLY A 55 -3.62 -14.10 -23.70
CA GLY A 55 -3.67 -12.81 -23.01
C GLY A 55 -2.44 -11.95 -23.32
N THR A 56 -1.84 -11.35 -22.31
CA THR A 56 -0.72 -10.40 -22.49
C THR A 56 0.55 -10.87 -21.77
N VAL A 57 1.70 -10.73 -22.42
CA VAL A 57 3.01 -11.04 -21.84
C VAL A 57 3.73 -9.74 -21.51
N ALA A 58 4.33 -9.67 -20.32
CA ALA A 58 5.18 -8.57 -19.91
C ALA A 58 6.47 -9.10 -19.28
N PHE A 59 7.50 -8.26 -19.22
CA PHE A 59 8.76 -8.59 -18.54
C PHE A 59 9.18 -7.53 -17.53
N ARG A 60 10.03 -7.95 -16.59
CA ARG A 60 10.76 -7.07 -15.67
C ARG A 60 12.19 -7.55 -15.57
N SER A 61 13.15 -6.63 -15.57
CA SER A 61 14.57 -6.95 -15.36
C SER A 61 14.78 -7.56 -13.97
N ALA A 62 15.56 -8.64 -13.89
CA ALA A 62 15.98 -9.19 -12.60
C ALA A 62 17.20 -8.47 -12.02
N ALA A 63 17.97 -7.77 -12.87
CA ALA A 63 19.16 -7.02 -12.46
C ALA A 63 18.83 -5.64 -11.89
N ASP A 64 17.65 -5.09 -12.23
CA ASP A 64 17.22 -3.78 -11.79
C ASP A 64 15.98 -3.88 -10.90
N ALA A 65 16.22 -4.20 -9.62
CA ALA A 65 15.17 -4.27 -8.59
C ALA A 65 14.58 -2.89 -8.23
N THR A 66 15.10 -1.78 -8.79
CA THR A 66 14.63 -0.43 -8.48
C THR A 66 13.46 0.00 -9.36
N VAL A 67 13.20 -0.70 -10.46
CA VAL A 67 12.10 -0.44 -11.39
C VAL A 67 11.01 -1.49 -11.20
N ASP A 68 9.95 -1.14 -10.46
CA ASP A 68 8.79 -2.01 -10.25
C ASP A 68 7.80 -2.01 -11.44
N ALA A 69 8.19 -1.39 -12.56
CA ALA A 69 7.35 -1.29 -13.75
C ALA A 69 7.54 -2.49 -14.68
N TRP A 70 6.45 -3.23 -14.92
CA TRP A 70 6.38 -4.27 -15.94
C TRP A 70 6.29 -3.64 -17.34
N VAL A 71 7.15 -4.09 -18.26
CA VAL A 71 7.16 -3.65 -19.65
C VAL A 71 6.41 -4.66 -20.52
N ASN A 72 5.41 -4.20 -21.26
CA ASN A 72 4.57 -5.03 -22.11
C ASN A 72 5.33 -5.53 -23.36
N LEU A 73 5.25 -6.83 -23.67
CA LEU A 73 5.80 -7.46 -24.87
C LEU A 73 4.74 -7.75 -25.95
N GLY A 74 3.46 -7.59 -25.62
CA GLY A 74 2.34 -7.84 -26.52
C GLY A 74 1.55 -9.10 -26.16
N GLU A 75 0.84 -9.64 -27.14
CA GLU A 75 -0.01 -10.82 -26.96
C GLU A 75 0.78 -12.10 -26.65
N ALA A 76 0.20 -12.95 -25.81
CA ALA A 76 0.67 -14.32 -25.58
C ALA A 76 0.23 -15.23 -26.74
N ARG A 77 0.75 -14.94 -27.96
CA ARG A 77 0.46 -15.66 -29.19
C ARG A 77 1.74 -15.90 -29.99
N GLY A 78 1.89 -17.12 -30.50
CA GLY A 78 3.07 -17.53 -31.26
C GLY A 78 4.34 -17.41 -30.42
N THR A 79 5.46 -17.11 -31.08
CA THR A 79 6.75 -17.01 -30.42
C THR A 79 7.01 -15.59 -29.93
N VAL A 80 7.09 -15.41 -28.62
CA VAL A 80 7.40 -14.13 -27.97
C VAL A 80 8.86 -14.13 -27.53
N ALA A 81 9.63 -13.15 -28.01
CA ALA A 81 11.02 -12.96 -27.60
C ALA A 81 11.08 -12.26 -26.24
N VAL A 82 11.81 -12.85 -25.28
CA VAL A 82 11.99 -12.31 -23.94
C VAL A 82 13.42 -11.78 -23.78
N PRO A 83 13.60 -10.55 -23.25
CA PRO A 83 14.92 -10.00 -22.98
C PRO A 83 15.76 -10.85 -22.02
N PRO A 84 17.10 -10.69 -22.02
CA PRO A 84 17.99 -11.34 -21.05
C PRO A 84 17.59 -11.09 -19.62
N GLU A 85 17.90 -12.05 -18.75
CA GLU A 85 17.91 -11.84 -17.29
C GLU A 85 16.61 -11.19 -16.78
N SER A 86 15.48 -11.60 -17.37
CA SER A 86 14.18 -11.00 -17.13
C SER A 86 13.19 -12.03 -16.62
N TYR A 87 12.36 -11.61 -15.67
CA TYR A 87 11.17 -12.33 -15.29
C TYR A 87 10.06 -12.11 -16.31
N VAL A 88 9.24 -13.13 -16.51
CA VAL A 88 8.08 -13.07 -17.41
C VAL A 88 6.80 -13.14 -16.60
N ARG A 89 5.89 -12.22 -16.90
CA ARG A 89 4.50 -12.24 -16.42
C ARG A 89 3.56 -12.53 -17.58
N LEU A 90 2.66 -13.47 -17.36
CA LEU A 90 1.52 -13.73 -18.22
C LEU A 90 0.24 -13.25 -17.52
N TRP A 91 -0.45 -12.29 -18.11
CA TRP A 91 -1.83 -11.98 -17.74
C TRP A 91 -2.75 -12.77 -18.66
N ILE A 92 -3.45 -13.75 -18.09
CA ILE A 92 -4.42 -14.57 -18.80
C ILE A 92 -5.73 -13.78 -18.94
N GLY A 93 -6.10 -13.47 -20.17
CA GLY A 93 -7.27 -12.65 -20.51
C GLY A 93 -8.53 -13.47 -20.80
N GLU A 94 -9.63 -12.79 -21.10
CA GLU A 94 -10.94 -13.40 -21.38
C GLU A 94 -10.91 -14.35 -22.59
N ASP A 95 -10.07 -14.08 -23.60
CA ASP A 95 -9.90 -14.94 -24.78
C ASP A 95 -9.40 -16.35 -24.45
N ALA A 96 -8.76 -16.51 -23.29
CA ALA A 96 -8.27 -17.79 -22.79
C ALA A 96 -9.27 -18.51 -21.87
N ALA A 97 -10.43 -17.90 -21.58
CA ALA A 97 -11.34 -18.34 -20.52
C ALA A 97 -11.85 -19.77 -20.65
N SER A 98 -11.94 -20.30 -21.88
CA SER A 98 -12.49 -21.62 -22.14
C SER A 98 -11.48 -22.76 -22.07
N ASP A 99 -10.19 -22.52 -22.30
CA ASP A 99 -9.19 -23.60 -22.41
C ASP A 99 -7.74 -23.12 -22.20
N LEU A 100 -7.15 -23.55 -21.10
CA LEU A 100 -5.79 -23.27 -20.67
C LEU A 100 -4.83 -24.45 -20.91
N SER A 101 -5.27 -25.51 -21.59
CA SER A 101 -4.43 -26.67 -21.92
C SER A 101 -3.11 -26.31 -22.61
N PRO A 102 -2.98 -25.23 -23.40
CA PRO A 102 -1.69 -24.90 -23.99
C PRO A 102 -0.61 -24.48 -22.99
N LEU A 103 -0.98 -24.06 -21.77
CA LEU A 103 0.00 -23.81 -20.70
C LEU A 103 0.81 -25.07 -20.35
N ALA A 104 0.25 -26.26 -20.58
CA ALA A 104 0.94 -27.52 -20.33
C ALA A 104 2.14 -27.76 -21.27
N SER A 105 2.24 -27.01 -22.37
CA SER A 105 3.36 -27.08 -23.32
C SER A 105 4.53 -26.16 -22.96
N LEU A 106 4.32 -25.22 -22.02
CA LEU A 106 5.36 -24.30 -21.58
C LEU A 106 6.42 -25.00 -20.73
N ARG A 107 7.65 -24.50 -20.81
CA ARG A 107 8.78 -25.01 -20.03
C ARG A 107 8.73 -24.49 -18.59
N PRO A 108 9.39 -25.17 -17.63
CA PRO A 108 9.38 -24.79 -16.21
C PRO A 108 9.66 -23.34 -15.90
N GLY A 109 10.62 -22.74 -16.63
CA GLY A 109 11.05 -21.37 -16.46
C GLY A 109 10.51 -20.39 -17.50
N ASP A 110 9.52 -20.73 -18.32
CA ASP A 110 9.04 -19.79 -19.35
C ASP A 110 8.32 -18.59 -18.73
N VAL A 111 7.54 -18.81 -17.66
CA VAL A 111 6.72 -17.81 -16.97
C VAL A 111 6.93 -17.92 -15.46
N GLN A 112 7.13 -16.79 -14.78
CA GLN A 112 7.33 -16.72 -13.32
C GLN A 112 6.16 -16.09 -12.58
N PHE A 113 5.33 -15.30 -13.26
CA PHE A 113 4.18 -14.61 -12.68
C PHE A 113 2.96 -14.87 -13.55
N ILE A 114 1.88 -15.37 -12.97
CA ILE A 114 0.61 -15.51 -13.68
C ILE A 114 -0.47 -14.75 -12.93
N ARG A 115 -1.18 -13.89 -13.66
CA ARG A 115 -2.45 -13.31 -13.22
C ARG A 115 -3.57 -13.85 -14.08
N VAL A 116 -4.62 -14.33 -13.45
CA VAL A 116 -5.80 -14.85 -14.13
C VAL A 116 -6.89 -13.78 -14.13
N GLY A 117 -7.46 -13.50 -15.30
CA GLY A 117 -8.58 -12.58 -15.43
C GLY A 117 -9.87 -13.14 -14.80
N PRO A 118 -10.76 -12.29 -14.28
CA PRO A 118 -11.95 -12.71 -13.52
C PRO A 118 -12.92 -13.60 -14.30
N ALA A 119 -12.98 -13.45 -15.63
CA ALA A 119 -13.86 -14.26 -16.47
C ALA A 119 -13.33 -15.67 -16.77
N VAL A 120 -12.07 -15.97 -16.45
CA VAL A 120 -11.42 -17.25 -16.75
C VAL A 120 -11.82 -18.30 -15.72
N LYS A 121 -12.29 -19.46 -16.20
CA LYS A 121 -12.65 -20.61 -15.37
C LYS A 121 -11.41 -21.41 -15.01
N ILE A 122 -10.78 -21.11 -13.89
CA ILE A 122 -9.45 -21.63 -13.55
C ILE A 122 -9.51 -22.94 -12.75
N ASP A 123 -10.56 -23.16 -11.97
CA ASP A 123 -10.59 -24.23 -10.96
C ASP A 123 -10.31 -25.63 -11.53
N GLY A 124 -11.02 -26.01 -12.60
CA GLY A 124 -10.81 -27.29 -13.32
C GLY A 124 -9.54 -27.34 -14.20
N GLN A 125 -8.80 -26.24 -14.28
CA GLN A 125 -7.70 -26.04 -15.23
C GLN A 125 -6.34 -25.82 -14.56
N VAL A 126 -6.28 -25.75 -13.21
CA VAL A 126 -5.05 -25.60 -12.41
C VAL A 126 -3.97 -26.62 -12.80
N LYS A 127 -4.37 -27.84 -13.17
CA LYS A 127 -3.47 -28.91 -13.62
C LYS A 127 -2.56 -28.52 -14.78
N PHE A 128 -2.97 -27.58 -15.65
CA PHE A 128 -2.18 -27.14 -16.78
C PHE A 128 -1.02 -26.21 -16.38
N LEU A 129 -1.01 -25.71 -15.14
CA LEU A 129 0.10 -24.96 -14.58
C LEU A 129 1.24 -25.87 -14.10
N ALA A 130 1.00 -27.18 -13.93
CA ALA A 130 1.94 -28.11 -13.33
C ALA A 130 3.35 -28.13 -13.95
N PRO A 131 3.56 -27.90 -15.27
CA PRO A 131 4.90 -27.85 -15.85
C PRO A 131 5.73 -26.64 -15.42
N LEU A 132 5.11 -25.55 -14.97
CA LEU A 132 5.74 -24.26 -14.64
C LEU A 132 6.43 -24.31 -13.25
N LYS A 133 7.47 -25.13 -13.10
CA LYS A 133 8.11 -25.38 -11.79
C LYS A 133 8.89 -24.18 -11.21
N GLU A 134 9.13 -23.13 -12.00
CA GLU A 134 9.79 -21.91 -11.52
C GLU A 134 8.80 -20.75 -11.29
N LEU A 135 7.51 -21.07 -11.17
CA LEU A 135 6.48 -20.08 -10.88
C LEU A 135 6.66 -19.49 -9.48
N LEU A 136 6.72 -18.17 -9.40
CA LEU A 136 6.94 -17.43 -8.16
C LEU A 136 5.63 -16.92 -7.59
N GLU A 137 4.74 -16.42 -8.45
CA GLU A 137 3.51 -15.75 -8.04
C GLU A 137 2.31 -16.19 -8.87
N LEU A 138 1.20 -16.41 -8.17
CA LEU A 138 -0.12 -16.68 -8.72
C LEU A 138 -1.14 -15.70 -8.17
N ASP A 139 -1.83 -15.01 -9.07
CA ASP A 139 -2.95 -14.14 -8.75
C ASP A 139 -4.24 -14.69 -9.36
N PHE A 140 -5.11 -15.21 -8.50
CA PHE A 140 -6.43 -15.74 -8.82
C PHE A 140 -7.55 -14.81 -8.36
N ARG A 141 -7.25 -13.54 -8.05
CA ARG A 141 -8.25 -12.62 -7.51
C ARG A 141 -9.47 -12.50 -8.43
N HIS A 142 -10.66 -12.50 -7.84
CA HIS A 142 -11.95 -12.40 -8.53
C HIS A 142 -12.23 -13.56 -9.51
N THR A 143 -11.64 -14.74 -9.32
CA THR A 143 -11.90 -15.92 -10.15
C THR A 143 -12.76 -16.96 -9.42
N ASP A 144 -13.15 -18.02 -10.13
CA ASP A 144 -13.89 -19.17 -9.58
C ASP A 144 -13.00 -20.17 -8.82
N PHE A 145 -11.75 -19.82 -8.50
CA PHE A 145 -10.83 -20.70 -7.79
C PHE A 145 -11.40 -21.13 -6.43
N SER A 146 -11.54 -22.43 -6.23
CA SER A 146 -12.25 -23.05 -5.11
C SER A 146 -11.32 -23.94 -4.27
N ASP A 147 -11.88 -24.66 -3.29
CA ASP A 147 -11.15 -25.63 -2.48
C ASP A 147 -10.55 -26.76 -3.33
N GLU A 148 -11.19 -27.14 -4.43
CA GLU A 148 -10.69 -28.14 -5.36
C GLU A 148 -9.44 -27.65 -6.10
N GLY A 149 -9.48 -26.41 -6.62
CA GLY A 149 -8.33 -25.75 -7.22
C GLY A 149 -7.18 -25.58 -6.23
N ALA A 150 -7.46 -25.22 -4.97
CA ALA A 150 -6.45 -25.13 -3.92
C ALA A 150 -5.77 -26.48 -3.65
N ALA A 151 -6.53 -27.57 -3.60
CA ALA A 151 -6.01 -28.92 -3.45
C ALA A 151 -5.14 -29.35 -4.64
N ALA A 152 -5.60 -29.07 -5.86
CA ALA A 152 -4.85 -29.35 -7.08
C ALA A 152 -3.55 -28.55 -7.15
N LEU A 153 -3.58 -27.27 -6.78
CA LEU A 153 -2.41 -26.40 -6.77
C LEU A 153 -1.36 -26.90 -5.78
N ALA A 154 -1.77 -27.20 -4.54
CA ALA A 154 -0.88 -27.68 -3.49
C ALA A 154 -0.19 -29.00 -3.85
N ALA A 155 -0.82 -29.84 -4.66
CA ALA A 155 -0.23 -31.08 -5.16
C ALA A 155 0.73 -30.88 -6.34
N ALA A 156 0.57 -29.80 -7.11
CA ALA A 156 1.23 -29.64 -8.40
C ALA A 156 2.45 -28.70 -8.37
N LEU A 157 2.41 -27.66 -7.52
CA LEU A 157 3.34 -26.53 -7.60
C LEU A 157 3.80 -26.05 -6.22
N ALA A 158 5.05 -25.59 -6.21
CA ALA A 158 5.57 -24.73 -5.17
C ALA A 158 5.48 -23.29 -5.69
N VAL A 159 4.92 -22.38 -4.89
CA VAL A 159 4.82 -20.95 -5.23
C VAL A 159 5.12 -20.12 -4.00
N ARG A 160 5.69 -18.93 -4.21
CA ARG A 160 6.10 -18.04 -3.11
C ARG A 160 5.02 -17.05 -2.74
N ALA A 161 4.23 -16.60 -3.71
CA ALA A 161 3.17 -15.64 -3.52
C ALA A 161 1.87 -16.15 -4.13
N LEU A 162 0.79 -16.05 -3.36
CA LEU A 162 -0.55 -16.45 -3.78
C LEU A 162 -1.57 -15.40 -3.36
N ASN A 163 -2.36 -14.92 -4.31
CA ASN A 163 -3.44 -13.99 -4.06
C ASN A 163 -4.78 -14.66 -4.38
N LEU A 164 -5.58 -14.86 -3.33
CA LEU A 164 -6.88 -15.52 -3.36
C LEU A 164 -8.03 -14.57 -3.02
N GLN A 165 -7.79 -13.26 -2.99
CA GLN A 165 -8.83 -12.28 -2.66
C GLN A 165 -10.05 -12.45 -3.57
N GLU A 166 -11.25 -12.41 -2.98
CA GLU A 166 -12.51 -12.59 -3.72
C GLU A 166 -12.59 -13.89 -4.56
N THR A 167 -11.98 -14.98 -4.09
CA THR A 167 -12.16 -16.33 -4.66
C THR A 167 -13.22 -17.14 -3.90
N GLU A 168 -13.43 -18.39 -4.33
CA GLU A 168 -14.42 -19.31 -3.74
C GLU A 168 -13.88 -20.22 -2.64
N VAL A 169 -12.57 -20.15 -2.34
CA VAL A 169 -11.92 -20.94 -1.28
C VAL A 169 -12.54 -20.66 0.09
N THR A 170 -12.82 -21.74 0.83
CA THR A 170 -13.40 -21.75 2.17
C THR A 170 -12.38 -22.20 3.23
N ASP A 171 -12.81 -22.28 4.48
CA ASP A 171 -11.97 -22.78 5.59
C ASP A 171 -11.44 -24.21 5.34
N ALA A 172 -12.18 -25.03 4.57
CA ALA A 172 -11.73 -26.37 4.20
C ALA A 172 -10.54 -26.34 3.22
N GLY A 173 -10.61 -25.48 2.19
CA GLY A 173 -9.51 -25.29 1.23
C GLY A 173 -8.26 -24.69 1.84
N MET A 174 -8.37 -23.94 2.93
CA MET A 174 -7.21 -23.39 3.64
C MET A 174 -6.23 -24.47 4.15
N ALA A 175 -6.70 -25.69 4.41
CA ALA A 175 -5.81 -26.82 4.74
C ALA A 175 -4.96 -27.29 3.53
N ALA A 176 -5.43 -27.08 2.31
CA ALA A 176 -4.62 -27.29 1.11
C ALA A 176 -3.65 -26.12 0.90
N VAL A 177 -4.12 -24.87 1.04
CA VAL A 177 -3.30 -23.66 0.91
C VAL A 177 -2.11 -23.70 1.87
N ALA A 178 -2.32 -24.09 3.13
CA ALA A 178 -1.26 -24.21 4.14
C ALA A 178 -0.13 -25.18 3.77
N ARG A 179 -0.39 -26.14 2.88
CA ARG A 179 0.57 -27.17 2.42
C ARG A 179 1.31 -26.78 1.14
N ILE A 180 0.99 -25.64 0.53
CA ILE A 180 1.70 -25.15 -0.65
C ILE A 180 3.16 -24.87 -0.26
N ALA A 181 4.08 -25.61 -0.87
CA ALA A 181 5.49 -25.53 -0.52
C ALA A 181 6.08 -24.16 -0.89
N GLY A 182 6.79 -23.54 0.06
CA GLY A 182 7.52 -22.29 -0.15
C GLY A 182 6.67 -21.01 -0.08
N LEU A 183 5.40 -21.12 0.33
CA LEU A 183 4.50 -19.97 0.42
C LEU A 183 4.98 -18.96 1.47
N ALA A 184 5.31 -17.75 1.02
CA ALA A 184 5.83 -16.65 1.84
C ALA A 184 4.88 -15.45 1.90
N THR A 185 4.10 -15.23 0.84
CA THR A 185 3.11 -14.15 0.75
C THR A 185 1.75 -14.73 0.42
N LEU A 186 0.74 -14.40 1.21
CA LEU A 186 -0.62 -14.88 1.02
C LEU A 186 -1.64 -13.76 1.24
N ALA A 187 -2.47 -13.50 0.24
CA ALA A 187 -3.71 -12.74 0.43
C ALA A 187 -4.88 -13.71 0.47
N LEU A 188 -5.60 -13.74 1.60
CA LEU A 188 -6.69 -14.70 1.81
C LEU A 188 -7.89 -14.43 0.91
N PRO A 189 -8.76 -15.43 0.69
CA PRO A 189 -10.14 -15.20 0.26
C PRO A 189 -10.88 -14.32 1.26
N THR A 190 -11.97 -13.66 0.84
CA THR A 190 -12.75 -12.73 1.69
C THR A 190 -13.89 -13.40 2.47
N ARG A 191 -13.87 -14.74 2.55
CA ARG A 191 -14.92 -15.55 3.19
C ARG A 191 -14.37 -16.49 4.28
N ILE A 192 -13.13 -16.30 4.69
CA ILE A 192 -12.46 -17.12 5.70
C ILE A 192 -12.92 -16.72 7.10
N THR A 193 -13.01 -17.71 7.99
CA THR A 193 -13.28 -17.51 9.42
C THR A 193 -12.04 -17.81 10.27
N ASP A 194 -12.16 -17.68 11.58
CA ASP A 194 -11.12 -18.10 12.54
C ASP A 194 -10.68 -19.56 12.31
N GLU A 195 -11.57 -20.46 11.85
CA GLU A 195 -11.22 -21.85 11.57
C GLU A 195 -10.24 -21.97 10.39
N GLY A 196 -10.51 -21.27 9.29
CA GLY A 196 -9.64 -21.29 8.12
C GLY A 196 -8.30 -20.62 8.41
N LEU A 197 -8.29 -19.53 9.19
CA LEU A 197 -7.06 -18.88 9.64
C LEU A 197 -6.20 -19.83 10.51
N ALA A 198 -6.83 -20.62 11.38
CA ALA A 198 -6.13 -21.60 12.22
C ALA A 198 -5.33 -22.65 11.42
N ARG A 199 -5.75 -22.95 10.17
CA ARG A 199 -5.03 -23.87 9.28
C ARG A 199 -3.65 -23.36 8.88
N LEU A 200 -3.41 -22.05 8.95
CA LEU A 200 -2.11 -21.46 8.60
C LEU A 200 -1.06 -21.54 9.71
N SER A 201 -1.43 -21.99 10.92
CA SER A 201 -0.52 -21.99 12.09
C SER A 201 0.80 -22.76 11.89
N GLU A 202 0.82 -23.75 10.98
CA GLU A 202 2.02 -24.53 10.64
C GLU A 202 2.77 -24.00 9.41
N CYS A 203 2.25 -22.96 8.74
CA CYS A 203 2.86 -22.35 7.55
C CYS A 203 4.01 -21.41 7.95
N GLY A 204 5.06 -21.97 8.56
CA GLY A 204 6.18 -21.23 9.15
C GLY A 204 7.04 -20.44 8.15
N THR A 205 6.78 -20.58 6.85
CA THR A 205 7.41 -19.82 5.77
C THR A 205 6.74 -18.47 5.51
N LEU A 206 5.53 -18.23 6.03
CA LEU A 206 4.81 -16.98 5.81
C LEU A 206 5.55 -15.78 6.41
N VAL A 207 5.84 -14.83 5.52
CA VAL A 207 6.45 -13.53 5.82
C VAL A 207 5.39 -12.43 5.77
N SER A 208 4.41 -12.55 4.87
CA SER A 208 3.40 -11.53 4.64
C SER A 208 2.01 -12.15 4.46
N LEU A 209 1.04 -11.65 5.22
CA LEU A 209 -0.33 -12.19 5.25
C LEU A 209 -1.36 -11.05 5.22
N SER A 210 -2.23 -11.05 4.21
CA SER A 210 -3.41 -10.18 4.17
C SER A 210 -4.66 -10.97 4.51
N LEU A 211 -5.37 -10.48 5.53
CA LEU A 211 -6.71 -10.91 5.93
C LEU A 211 -7.78 -9.95 5.40
N GLU A 212 -7.43 -9.06 4.47
CA GLU A 212 -8.29 -7.96 4.00
C GLU A 212 -9.70 -8.46 3.66
N GLY A 213 -10.71 -7.76 4.17
CA GLY A 213 -12.12 -8.02 3.89
C GLY A 213 -12.71 -9.26 4.57
N ASN A 214 -11.95 -10.01 5.37
CA ASN A 214 -12.47 -11.14 6.13
C ASN A 214 -13.21 -10.69 7.39
N THR A 215 -14.47 -10.31 7.22
CA THR A 215 -15.37 -9.86 8.28
C THR A 215 -15.75 -10.95 9.30
N ARG A 216 -15.32 -12.21 9.09
CA ARG A 216 -15.57 -13.32 10.03
C ARG A 216 -14.32 -13.75 10.79
N ILE A 217 -13.20 -13.07 10.59
CA ILE A 217 -12.01 -13.21 11.42
C ILE A 217 -12.14 -12.26 12.60
N THR A 218 -12.03 -12.82 13.81
CA THR A 218 -12.16 -12.11 15.08
C THR A 218 -10.82 -12.06 15.81
N THR A 219 -10.80 -11.35 16.94
CA THR A 219 -9.65 -11.35 17.86
C THR A 219 -9.23 -12.75 18.29
N ALA A 220 -10.16 -13.71 18.42
CA ALA A 220 -9.82 -15.09 18.78
C ALA A 220 -8.97 -15.77 17.69
N GLY A 221 -9.31 -15.58 16.41
CA GLY A 221 -8.58 -16.13 15.27
C GLY A 221 -7.12 -15.71 15.21
N LEU A 222 -6.78 -14.49 15.64
CA LEU A 222 -5.39 -13.99 15.63
C LEU A 222 -4.43 -14.84 16.48
N ALA A 223 -4.93 -15.65 17.42
CA ALA A 223 -4.10 -16.60 18.16
C ALA A 223 -3.40 -17.62 17.25
N ALA A 224 -3.95 -17.91 16.07
CA ALA A 224 -3.34 -18.78 15.07
C ALA A 224 -2.03 -18.25 14.48
N LEU A 225 -1.78 -16.94 14.59
CA LEU A 225 -0.59 -16.30 14.01
C LEU A 225 0.64 -16.39 14.92
N LYS A 226 0.45 -16.68 16.22
CA LYS A 226 1.54 -16.75 17.22
C LYS A 226 2.71 -17.68 16.81
N PRO A 227 2.49 -18.84 16.17
CA PRO A 227 3.58 -19.71 15.75
C PRO A 227 4.37 -19.20 14.54
N LEU A 228 3.85 -18.22 13.78
CA LEU A 228 4.46 -17.73 12.54
C LEU A 228 5.62 -16.78 12.79
N LYS A 229 6.78 -17.32 13.22
CA LYS A 229 7.96 -16.54 13.59
C LYS A 229 8.64 -15.81 12.42
N ALA A 230 8.27 -16.16 11.19
CA ALA A 230 8.70 -15.47 9.98
C ALA A 230 7.80 -14.27 9.62
N LEU A 231 6.60 -14.13 10.21
CA LEU A 231 5.63 -13.10 9.82
C LEU A 231 6.14 -11.70 10.16
N ARG A 232 6.30 -10.87 9.13
CA ARG A 232 6.77 -9.48 9.19
C ARG A 232 5.65 -8.49 8.89
N GLU A 233 4.74 -8.88 8.02
CA GLU A 233 3.68 -7.98 7.53
C GLU A 233 2.33 -8.63 7.71
N LEU A 234 1.40 -7.86 8.29
CA LEU A 234 0.05 -8.31 8.55
C LEU A 234 -0.94 -7.19 8.19
N ASP A 235 -1.91 -7.53 7.34
CA ASP A 235 -3.04 -6.66 7.01
C ASP A 235 -4.33 -7.24 7.61
N LEU A 236 -4.95 -6.47 8.50
CA LEU A 236 -6.20 -6.78 9.20
C LEU A 236 -7.36 -5.88 8.72
N SER A 237 -7.20 -5.16 7.61
CA SER A 237 -8.18 -4.20 7.12
C SER A 237 -9.52 -4.86 6.82
N GLY A 238 -10.62 -4.24 7.24
CA GLY A 238 -11.97 -4.79 7.04
C GLY A 238 -12.24 -6.14 7.72
N THR A 239 -11.49 -6.49 8.76
CA THR A 239 -11.80 -7.64 9.65
C THR A 239 -12.71 -7.20 10.81
N SER A 240 -13.22 -8.17 11.59
CA SER A 240 -13.98 -7.90 12.82
C SER A 240 -13.12 -8.03 14.08
N VAL A 241 -11.82 -7.75 13.95
CA VAL A 241 -10.89 -7.70 15.08
C VAL A 241 -11.21 -6.45 15.94
N ASP A 242 -11.54 -6.70 17.20
CA ASP A 242 -11.83 -5.68 18.23
C ASP A 242 -10.74 -5.61 19.32
N GLY A 243 -9.64 -6.33 19.14
CA GLY A 243 -8.51 -6.36 20.07
C GLY A 243 -7.26 -6.99 19.49
N LEU A 244 -6.08 -6.61 19.99
CA LEU A 244 -4.79 -7.02 19.42
C LEU A 244 -3.94 -7.85 20.38
N ALA A 245 -4.49 -8.27 21.52
CA ALA A 245 -3.75 -9.03 22.54
C ALA A 245 -2.98 -10.25 21.98
N PRO A 246 -3.52 -11.05 21.04
CA PRO A 246 -2.79 -12.18 20.47
C PRO A 246 -1.53 -11.79 19.68
N LEU A 247 -1.47 -10.57 19.13
CA LEU A 247 -0.33 -10.09 18.35
C LEU A 247 0.89 -9.74 19.20
N SER A 248 0.73 -9.58 20.52
CA SER A 248 1.83 -9.26 21.44
C SER A 248 2.99 -10.28 21.41
N GLU A 249 2.72 -11.52 20.98
CA GLU A 249 3.72 -12.60 20.84
C GLU A 249 4.30 -12.70 19.42
N CYS A 250 3.79 -11.91 18.47
CA CYS A 250 4.26 -11.85 17.08
C CYS A 250 5.44 -10.87 16.97
N ALA A 251 6.50 -11.10 17.75
CA ALA A 251 7.63 -10.18 17.93
C ALA A 251 8.41 -9.85 16.64
N SER A 252 8.18 -10.61 15.57
CA SER A 252 8.75 -10.38 14.25
C SER A 252 8.01 -9.34 13.42
N LEU A 253 6.80 -8.92 13.79
CA LEU A 253 6.01 -7.97 13.00
C LEU A 253 6.72 -6.62 12.89
N THR A 254 6.82 -6.15 11.65
CA THR A 254 7.43 -4.88 11.26
C THR A 254 6.43 -3.90 10.65
N VAL A 255 5.39 -4.44 9.97
CA VAL A 255 4.32 -3.67 9.33
C VAL A 255 2.98 -4.24 9.79
N LEU A 256 2.10 -3.37 10.28
CA LEU A 256 0.74 -3.72 10.65
C LEU A 256 -0.25 -2.71 10.08
N THR A 257 -1.24 -3.21 9.35
CA THR A 257 -2.31 -2.39 8.75
C THR A 257 -3.65 -2.80 9.33
N LEU A 258 -4.41 -1.82 9.82
CA LEU A 258 -5.80 -1.96 10.26
C LEU A 258 -6.60 -0.79 9.68
N ARG A 259 -6.97 -0.86 8.40
CA ARG A 259 -7.79 0.17 7.76
C ARG A 259 -9.28 -0.14 7.78
N GLY A 260 -10.07 0.93 7.72
CA GLY A 260 -11.52 0.88 7.58
C GLY A 260 -12.25 0.49 8.87
N ASP A 261 -13.45 -0.07 8.72
CA ASP A 261 -14.43 -0.35 9.79
C ASP A 261 -14.01 -1.46 10.80
N THR A 262 -12.72 -1.63 11.03
CA THR A 262 -12.22 -2.38 12.20
C THR A 262 -12.72 -1.66 13.46
N HIS A 263 -13.49 -2.36 14.29
CA HIS A 263 -14.05 -1.82 15.54
C HIS A 263 -13.00 -1.81 16.66
N LEU A 264 -11.74 -1.49 16.35
CA LEU A 264 -10.63 -1.52 17.29
C LEU A 264 -10.77 -0.35 18.30
N PRO A 265 -11.01 -0.62 19.59
CA PRO A 265 -10.93 0.40 20.62
C PRO A 265 -9.47 0.74 20.93
N ALA A 266 -9.22 1.97 21.41
CA ALA A 266 -7.88 2.41 21.84
C ALA A 266 -7.24 1.46 22.88
N SER A 267 -8.06 0.80 23.70
CA SER A 267 -7.62 -0.19 24.69
C SER A 267 -6.96 -1.45 24.10
N GLY A 268 -7.08 -1.69 22.79
CA GLY A 268 -6.38 -2.76 22.08
C GLY A 268 -4.92 -2.43 21.73
N LEU A 269 -4.57 -1.15 21.57
CA LEU A 269 -3.24 -0.69 21.15
C LEU A 269 -2.08 -1.02 22.12
N PRO A 270 -2.27 -1.07 23.46
CA PRO A 270 -1.21 -1.48 24.39
C PRO A 270 -0.54 -2.81 24.03
N ALA A 271 -1.26 -3.73 23.38
CA ALA A 271 -0.71 -5.03 22.95
C ALA A 271 0.46 -4.89 21.95
N LEU A 272 0.53 -3.78 21.22
CA LEU A 272 1.57 -3.52 20.22
C LEU A 272 2.84 -2.90 20.83
N THR A 273 2.80 -2.39 22.06
CA THR A 273 3.93 -1.68 22.68
C THR A 273 5.16 -2.56 22.89
N GLY A 274 4.98 -3.88 22.96
CA GLY A 274 6.07 -4.87 23.05
C GLY A 274 6.73 -5.23 21.72
N LEU A 275 6.15 -4.81 20.58
CA LEU A 275 6.63 -5.16 19.24
C LEU A 275 7.77 -4.22 18.84
N LYS A 276 8.99 -4.59 19.24
CA LYS A 276 10.20 -3.77 19.08
C LYS A 276 10.64 -3.57 17.63
N GLU A 277 10.18 -4.40 16.71
CA GLU A 277 10.51 -4.29 15.28
C GLU A 277 9.41 -3.56 14.49
N LEU A 278 8.26 -3.25 15.11
CA LEU A 278 7.14 -2.57 14.44
C LEU A 278 7.52 -1.12 14.13
N TYR A 279 7.80 -0.85 12.85
CA TYR A 279 8.20 0.46 12.37
C TYR A 279 7.13 1.15 11.54
N GLU A 280 6.17 0.40 10.98
CA GLU A 280 5.05 0.93 10.22
C GLU A 280 3.71 0.47 10.80
N LEU A 281 2.86 1.44 11.13
CA LEU A 281 1.51 1.22 11.62
C LEU A 281 0.53 2.10 10.86
N ASP A 282 -0.46 1.46 10.26
CA ASP A 282 -1.53 2.12 9.53
C ASP A 282 -2.87 1.84 10.20
N LEU A 283 -3.49 2.91 10.71
CA LEU A 283 -4.77 2.92 11.40
C LEU A 283 -5.77 3.83 10.68
N SER A 284 -5.53 4.08 9.40
CA SER A 284 -6.34 5.03 8.63
C SER A 284 -7.79 4.55 8.50
N ASP A 285 -8.72 5.49 8.49
CA ASP A 285 -10.16 5.27 8.33
C ASP A 285 -10.77 4.39 9.45
N THR A 286 -10.17 4.42 10.65
CA THR A 286 -10.70 3.77 11.85
C THR A 286 -11.43 4.77 12.76
N GLY A 287 -12.24 4.25 13.70
CA GLY A 287 -12.94 5.06 14.70
C GLY A 287 -12.08 5.61 15.85
N LEU A 288 -10.75 5.49 15.78
CA LEU A 288 -9.85 5.90 16.86
C LEU A 288 -9.84 7.43 17.06
N GLY A 289 -9.86 7.86 18.32
CA GLY A 289 -9.76 9.27 18.71
C GLY A 289 -8.50 9.55 19.53
N ASP A 290 -8.52 10.66 20.26
CA ASP A 290 -7.38 11.14 21.06
C ASP A 290 -6.93 10.15 22.16
N ASP A 291 -7.82 9.27 22.61
CA ASP A 291 -7.54 8.21 23.59
C ASP A 291 -6.54 7.15 23.09
N ALA A 292 -6.36 7.03 21.78
CA ALA A 292 -5.35 6.16 21.17
C ALA A 292 -3.91 6.69 21.33
N MET A 293 -3.75 8.01 21.39
CA MET A 293 -2.46 8.69 21.24
C MET A 293 -1.45 8.42 22.36
N PRO A 294 -1.83 8.31 23.65
CA PRO A 294 -0.91 7.87 24.71
C PRO A 294 -0.28 6.49 24.43
N HIS A 295 -1.00 5.59 23.75
CA HIS A 295 -0.50 4.26 23.42
C HIS A 295 0.45 4.29 22.23
N LEU A 296 0.10 5.05 21.18
CA LEU A 296 0.93 5.24 19.99
C LEU A 296 2.27 5.91 20.34
N ALA A 297 2.25 6.92 21.22
CA ALA A 297 3.46 7.65 21.64
C ALA A 297 4.49 6.78 22.36
N ARG A 298 4.07 5.62 22.89
CA ARG A 298 4.92 4.68 23.62
C ARG A 298 5.54 3.59 22.75
N MET A 299 5.18 3.53 21.47
CA MET A 299 5.72 2.52 20.55
C MET A 299 7.14 2.91 20.14
N PRO A 300 8.18 2.12 20.52
CA PRO A 300 9.56 2.61 20.51
C PRO A 300 10.17 2.73 19.12
N SER A 301 9.62 2.02 18.13
CA SER A 301 10.27 1.82 16.82
C SER A 301 9.50 2.41 15.65
N LEU A 302 8.35 3.05 15.88
CA LEU A 302 7.55 3.64 14.82
C LEU A 302 8.32 4.71 14.06
N ARG A 303 8.33 4.56 12.74
CA ARG A 303 8.87 5.49 11.74
C ARG A 303 7.77 5.97 10.79
N THR A 304 6.80 5.12 10.49
CA THR A 304 5.66 5.45 9.65
C THR A 304 4.38 5.29 10.46
N LEU A 305 3.62 6.37 10.61
CA LEU A 305 2.33 6.37 11.28
C LEU A 305 1.27 6.99 10.36
N ARG A 306 0.22 6.22 10.07
CA ARG A 306 -0.89 6.67 9.24
C ARG A 306 -2.18 6.63 10.05
N LEU A 307 -2.81 7.79 10.13
CA LEU A 307 -3.98 8.09 10.94
C LEU A 307 -4.99 8.90 10.10
N ALA A 308 -4.94 8.80 8.78
CA ALA A 308 -5.85 9.51 7.90
C ALA A 308 -7.31 9.11 8.20
N GLY A 309 -8.26 10.02 8.16
CA GLY A 309 -9.68 9.72 8.40
C GLY A 309 -10.04 9.28 9.83
N THR A 310 -9.12 9.38 10.80
CA THR A 310 -9.41 9.11 12.22
C THR A 310 -10.05 10.31 12.93
N GLN A 311 -10.57 10.11 14.14
CA GLN A 311 -11.23 11.13 14.96
C GLN A 311 -10.25 11.89 15.88
N ILE A 312 -8.97 11.94 15.51
CA ILE A 312 -7.94 12.63 16.28
C ILE A 312 -8.09 14.15 16.14
N THR A 313 -7.90 14.86 17.24
CA THR A 313 -8.06 16.32 17.39
C THR A 313 -6.83 16.93 18.06
N ASP A 314 -6.84 18.27 18.24
CA ASP A 314 -5.78 19.00 18.94
C ASP A 314 -5.61 18.65 20.42
N LYS A 315 -6.53 17.88 21.02
CA LYS A 315 -6.34 17.37 22.40
C LYS A 315 -5.17 16.40 22.50
N SER A 316 -4.72 15.83 21.39
CA SER A 316 -3.58 14.90 21.34
C SER A 316 -2.21 15.56 21.15
N ALA A 317 -2.14 16.90 21.07
CA ALA A 317 -0.92 17.64 20.75
C ALA A 317 0.29 17.23 21.60
N GLU A 318 0.11 17.07 22.92
CA GLU A 318 1.18 16.68 23.85
C GLU A 318 1.79 15.30 23.56
N HIS A 319 1.03 14.39 22.93
CA HIS A 319 1.50 13.04 22.64
C HIS A 319 2.42 12.98 21.42
N PHE A 320 2.35 13.96 20.51
CA PHE A 320 3.23 14.03 19.35
C PHE A 320 4.66 14.44 19.70
N GLU A 321 4.88 15.20 20.79
CA GLU A 321 6.21 15.67 21.20
C GLU A 321 7.21 14.53 21.51
N GLY A 322 6.69 13.35 21.86
CA GLY A 322 7.47 12.14 22.13
C GLY A 322 7.85 11.34 20.87
N MET A 323 7.16 11.55 19.75
CA MET A 323 7.26 10.72 18.54
C MET A 323 8.43 11.12 17.61
N ARG A 324 9.59 11.40 18.18
CA ARG A 324 10.75 12.01 17.48
C ARG A 324 11.42 11.15 16.40
N ARG A 325 11.03 9.87 16.32
CA ARG A 325 11.56 8.90 15.34
C ARG A 325 10.72 8.80 14.07
N LEU A 326 9.55 9.43 14.05
CA LEU A 326 8.68 9.42 12.89
C LEU A 326 9.38 10.10 11.71
N TYR A 327 9.40 9.36 10.61
CA TYR A 327 9.87 9.75 9.29
C TYR A 327 8.68 10.13 8.39
N GLU A 328 7.58 9.39 8.49
CA GLU A 328 6.34 9.65 7.76
C GLU A 328 5.16 9.72 8.73
N LEU A 329 4.39 10.82 8.64
CA LEU A 329 3.15 11.03 9.38
C LEU A 329 2.03 11.45 8.42
N LYS A 330 0.95 10.66 8.38
CA LYS A 330 -0.25 10.96 7.58
C LYS A 330 -1.46 11.19 8.48
N LEU A 331 -2.01 12.39 8.41
CA LEU A 331 -3.14 12.86 9.22
C LEU A 331 -4.26 13.44 8.35
N THR A 332 -4.26 13.11 7.05
CA THR A 332 -5.24 13.61 6.08
C THR A 332 -6.67 13.32 6.55
N GLY A 333 -7.55 14.32 6.54
CA GLY A 333 -8.96 14.16 6.91
C GLY A 333 -9.24 13.97 8.39
N THR A 334 -8.28 14.27 9.26
CA THR A 334 -8.51 14.38 10.73
C THR A 334 -8.96 15.80 11.08
N THR A 335 -9.28 16.03 12.36
CA THR A 335 -9.68 17.36 12.87
C THR A 335 -8.56 18.13 13.55
N ILE A 336 -7.31 17.71 13.31
CA ILE A 336 -6.11 18.39 13.81
C ILE A 336 -6.06 19.83 13.29
N GLY A 337 -5.68 20.76 14.16
CA GLY A 337 -5.51 22.18 13.88
C GLY A 337 -4.09 22.65 14.19
N ASP A 338 -3.97 23.95 14.39
CA ASP A 338 -2.67 24.61 14.56
C ASP A 338 -1.98 24.26 15.88
N ASP A 339 -2.71 23.81 16.91
CA ASP A 339 -2.12 23.51 18.22
C ASP A 339 -1.25 22.25 18.16
N THR A 340 -1.74 21.19 17.49
CA THR A 340 -0.96 19.96 17.24
C THR A 340 0.27 20.24 16.38
N VAL A 341 0.13 21.06 15.33
CA VAL A 341 1.25 21.36 14.44
C VAL A 341 2.41 22.03 15.19
N ARG A 342 2.13 22.79 16.26
CA ARG A 342 3.20 23.38 17.08
C ARG A 342 4.06 22.33 17.79
N ALA A 343 3.49 21.17 18.13
CA ALA A 343 4.21 20.05 18.75
C ALA A 343 5.22 19.37 17.78
N PHE A 344 5.04 19.54 16.46
CA PHE A 344 5.89 18.90 15.44
C PHE A 344 7.30 19.50 15.35
N SER A 345 7.55 20.65 15.97
CA SER A 345 8.88 21.28 16.04
C SER A 345 9.97 20.36 16.59
N SER A 346 9.60 19.35 17.38
CA SER A 346 10.50 18.37 17.97
C SER A 346 10.76 17.11 17.11
N MET A 347 10.13 17.00 15.94
CA MET A 347 10.16 15.81 15.07
C MET A 347 11.27 15.90 14.02
N TYR A 348 12.53 15.90 14.46
CA TYR A 348 13.70 16.15 13.61
C TYR A 348 13.95 15.11 12.49
N ALA A 349 13.28 13.96 12.52
CA ALA A 349 13.39 12.92 11.51
C ALA A 349 12.28 12.97 10.46
N LEU A 350 11.29 13.86 10.62
CA LEU A 350 10.06 13.86 9.82
C LEU A 350 10.35 14.41 8.43
N GLU A 351 10.26 13.55 7.42
CA GLU A 351 10.49 13.92 6.01
C GLU A 351 9.18 14.04 5.23
N THR A 352 8.15 13.26 5.58
CA THR A 352 6.85 13.27 4.91
C THR A 352 5.74 13.58 5.91
N LEU A 353 5.02 14.69 5.66
CA LEU A 353 3.89 15.12 6.46
C LEU A 353 2.67 15.41 5.57
N LEU A 354 1.59 14.67 5.76
CA LEU A 354 0.33 14.88 5.03
C LEU A 354 -0.77 15.36 5.98
N LEU A 355 -1.22 16.60 5.79
CA LEU A 355 -2.23 17.30 6.60
C LEU A 355 -3.45 17.71 5.75
N GLY A 356 -3.70 17.03 4.64
CA GLY A 356 -4.79 17.43 3.75
C GLY A 356 -6.16 17.34 4.43
N GLY A 357 -7.06 18.30 4.23
CA GLY A 357 -8.40 18.29 4.80
C GLY A 357 -8.44 18.40 6.33
N THR A 358 -7.40 18.94 6.96
CA THR A 358 -7.35 19.24 8.40
C THR A 358 -7.77 20.69 8.69
N ALA A 359 -7.89 21.06 9.97
CA ALA A 359 -8.24 22.41 10.42
C ALA A 359 -7.03 23.38 10.49
N VAL A 360 -5.90 23.01 9.89
CA VAL A 360 -4.66 23.79 9.87
C VAL A 360 -4.82 25.09 9.08
N THR A 361 -4.23 26.18 9.60
CA THR A 361 -4.28 27.52 9.02
C THR A 361 -2.89 28.14 8.89
N ASP A 362 -2.81 29.40 8.46
CA ASP A 362 -1.55 30.17 8.42
C ASP A 362 -0.85 30.27 9.79
N ALA A 363 -1.57 30.09 10.90
CA ALA A 363 -1.04 30.33 12.25
C ALA A 363 0.07 29.35 12.65
N SER A 364 0.08 28.12 12.13
CA SER A 364 1.11 27.12 12.42
C SER A 364 2.20 27.00 11.36
N MET A 365 2.07 27.69 10.21
CA MET A 365 3.04 27.59 9.11
C MET A 365 4.42 28.12 9.48
N GLY A 366 4.49 29.06 10.43
CA GLY A 366 5.77 29.49 11.01
C GLY A 366 6.51 28.34 11.68
N THR A 367 5.81 27.55 12.50
CA THR A 367 6.38 26.38 13.17
C THR A 367 6.74 25.28 12.18
N LEU A 368 5.87 24.99 11.18
CA LEU A 368 6.24 24.04 10.12
C LEU A 368 7.47 24.50 9.34
N GLY A 369 7.65 25.80 9.13
CA GLY A 369 8.84 26.38 8.50
C GLY A 369 10.16 26.09 9.22
N GLU A 370 10.11 25.66 10.49
CA GLU A 370 11.29 25.28 11.29
C GLU A 370 11.63 23.79 11.19
N VAL A 371 10.74 22.96 10.64
CA VAL A 371 10.95 21.50 10.50
C VAL A 371 11.80 21.20 9.26
N GLN A 372 13.10 21.49 9.35
CA GLN A 372 14.05 21.45 8.23
C GLN A 372 14.26 20.05 7.61
N SER A 373 13.80 18.98 8.26
CA SER A 373 13.84 17.62 7.73
C SER A 373 12.79 17.37 6.64
N LEU A 374 11.76 18.20 6.53
CA LEU A 374 10.65 17.98 5.60
C LEU A 374 11.11 18.00 4.13
N ARG A 375 10.77 16.93 3.41
CA ARG A 375 10.92 16.80 1.95
C ARG A 375 9.59 16.83 1.23
N THR A 376 8.54 16.30 1.86
CA THR A 376 7.18 16.24 1.29
C THR A 376 6.17 16.78 2.28
N LEU A 377 5.44 17.82 1.86
CA LEU A 377 4.38 18.43 2.64
C LEU A 377 3.08 18.51 1.82
N SER A 378 1.99 18.03 2.38
CA SER A 378 0.65 18.19 1.81
C SER A 378 -0.26 18.98 2.73
N LEU A 379 -0.81 20.07 2.21
CA LEU A 379 -1.76 20.98 2.85
C LEU A 379 -3.06 21.08 2.03
N VAL A 380 -3.36 20.04 1.24
CA VAL A 380 -4.52 19.99 0.34
C VAL A 380 -5.81 20.28 1.10
N GLY A 381 -6.65 21.20 0.62
CA GLY A 381 -7.95 21.49 1.23
C GLY A 381 -7.89 22.07 2.65
N THR A 382 -6.75 22.64 3.06
CA THR A 382 -6.62 23.38 4.33
C THR A 382 -6.96 24.87 4.15
N ALA A 383 -7.05 25.61 5.26
CA ALA A 383 -7.32 27.06 5.24
C ALA A 383 -6.05 27.92 5.02
N VAL A 384 -4.96 27.31 4.53
CA VAL A 384 -3.69 28.00 4.24
C VAL A 384 -3.84 28.97 3.06
N THR A 385 -3.26 30.16 3.21
CA THR A 385 -3.25 31.24 2.23
C THR A 385 -1.81 31.60 1.82
N ASP A 386 -1.66 32.62 0.97
CA ASP A 386 -0.35 33.16 0.58
C ASP A 386 0.53 33.54 1.78
N LYS A 387 -0.08 34.03 2.87
CA LYS A 387 0.64 34.39 4.09
C LYS A 387 1.28 33.19 4.77
N GLY A 388 0.58 32.07 4.84
CA GLY A 388 1.10 30.82 5.39
C GLY A 388 2.16 30.22 4.50
N VAL A 389 1.91 30.14 3.18
CA VAL A 389 2.90 29.61 2.21
C VAL A 389 4.21 30.40 2.25
N ALA A 390 4.15 31.73 2.41
CA ALA A 390 5.36 32.55 2.53
C ALA A 390 6.23 32.18 3.74
N ARG A 391 5.65 31.61 4.82
CA ARG A 391 6.40 31.10 5.99
C ARG A 391 7.11 29.78 5.72
N LEU A 392 6.68 29.03 4.71
CA LEU A 392 7.32 27.78 4.29
C LEU A 392 8.57 28.00 3.43
N ALA A 393 8.85 29.25 3.03
CA ALA A 393 10.02 29.59 2.22
C ALA A 393 11.37 29.25 2.91
N GLY A 394 11.37 29.07 4.23
CA GLY A 394 12.54 28.64 5.01
C GLY A 394 12.84 27.14 4.96
N LEU A 395 11.97 26.31 4.36
CA LEU A 395 12.18 24.86 4.27
C LEU A 395 13.15 24.48 3.15
N THR A 396 14.44 24.61 3.43
CA THR A 396 15.52 24.44 2.44
C THR A 396 15.68 23.03 1.88
N GLY A 397 15.06 22.02 2.52
CA GLY A 397 15.03 20.63 2.07
C GLY A 397 13.74 20.20 1.35
N LEU A 398 12.73 21.07 1.28
CA LEU A 398 11.41 20.71 0.76
C LEU A 398 11.45 20.45 -0.75
N GLU A 399 11.07 19.25 -1.17
CA GLU A 399 11.10 18.84 -2.58
C GLU A 399 9.72 18.84 -3.23
N SER A 400 8.68 18.46 -2.49
CA SER A 400 7.31 18.35 -3.00
C SER A 400 6.31 19.04 -2.07
N LEU A 401 5.54 19.97 -2.62
CA LEU A 401 4.50 20.72 -1.90
C LEU A 401 3.15 20.61 -2.60
N TYR A 402 2.13 20.18 -1.87
CA TYR A 402 0.77 20.01 -2.36
C TYR A 402 -0.16 21.03 -1.69
N LEU A 403 -0.71 21.94 -2.48
CA LEU A 403 -1.57 23.06 -2.07
C LEU A 403 -2.94 23.01 -2.77
N ASN A 404 -3.35 21.85 -3.26
CA ASN A 404 -4.62 21.73 -3.97
C ASN A 404 -5.78 22.23 -3.11
N ASP A 405 -6.77 22.88 -3.73
CA ASP A 405 -7.98 23.36 -3.06
C ASP A 405 -7.73 24.27 -1.85
N THR A 406 -6.62 25.02 -1.87
CA THR A 406 -6.32 26.09 -0.90
C THR A 406 -6.62 27.47 -1.47
N ALA A 407 -6.56 28.51 -0.63
CA ALA A 407 -6.79 29.89 -1.04
C ALA A 407 -5.58 30.57 -1.70
N VAL A 408 -4.53 29.80 -2.03
CA VAL A 408 -3.26 30.30 -2.60
C VAL A 408 -3.46 30.94 -3.97
N THR A 409 -2.78 32.06 -4.18
CA THR A 409 -2.76 32.83 -5.42
C THR A 409 -1.36 32.83 -6.07
N ASP A 410 -1.20 33.62 -7.13
CA ASP A 410 0.10 33.86 -7.76
C ASP A 410 1.14 34.39 -6.76
N GLU A 411 0.74 35.19 -5.77
CA GLU A 411 1.64 35.73 -4.75
C GLU A 411 2.24 34.64 -3.87
N GLY A 412 1.41 33.72 -3.36
CA GLY A 412 1.88 32.58 -2.56
C GLY A 412 2.77 31.66 -3.36
N LEU A 413 2.42 31.34 -4.62
CA LEU A 413 3.30 30.55 -5.49
C LEU A 413 4.66 31.25 -5.69
N MET A 414 4.67 32.57 -5.92
CA MET A 414 5.91 33.33 -6.11
C MET A 414 6.78 33.39 -4.84
N SER A 415 6.19 33.33 -3.65
CA SER A 415 6.94 33.29 -2.38
C SER A 415 7.83 32.05 -2.26
N LEU A 416 7.47 30.95 -2.94
CA LEU A 416 8.24 29.69 -2.96
C LEU A 416 9.44 29.72 -3.92
N ALA A 417 9.63 30.79 -4.70
CA ALA A 417 10.69 30.85 -5.70
C ALA A 417 12.10 30.75 -5.08
N GLY A 418 12.26 31.12 -3.80
CA GLY A 418 13.51 31.01 -3.04
C GLY A 418 13.81 29.63 -2.44
N VAL A 419 12.86 28.69 -2.49
CA VAL A 419 13.07 27.34 -1.93
C VAL A 419 13.85 26.50 -2.95
N GLU A 420 15.17 26.44 -2.84
CA GLU A 420 16.04 25.85 -3.87
C GLU A 420 15.74 24.38 -4.18
N SER A 421 15.51 23.56 -3.15
CA SER A 421 15.23 22.12 -3.24
C SER A 421 13.94 21.75 -3.95
N LEU A 422 13.01 22.70 -4.11
CA LEU A 422 11.63 22.40 -4.53
C LEU A 422 11.59 21.90 -5.98
N LYS A 423 11.18 20.65 -6.17
CA LYS A 423 11.08 19.97 -7.47
C LYS A 423 9.65 19.99 -8.00
N ARG A 424 8.65 19.95 -7.11
CA ARG A 424 7.24 19.83 -7.48
C ARG A 424 6.34 20.69 -6.61
N VAL A 425 5.44 21.43 -7.24
CA VAL A 425 4.34 22.15 -6.59
C VAL A 425 3.02 21.80 -7.29
N VAL A 426 2.02 21.38 -6.53
CA VAL A 426 0.68 21.05 -7.05
C VAL A 426 -0.34 22.04 -6.50
N VAL A 427 -1.03 22.76 -7.38
CA VAL A 427 -1.91 23.91 -7.08
C VAL A 427 -3.24 23.80 -7.82
N ARG A 428 -3.77 22.58 -8.01
CA ARG A 428 -5.10 22.37 -8.63
C ARG A 428 -6.17 22.95 -7.73
N GLY A 429 -7.22 23.53 -8.31
CA GLY A 429 -8.31 24.12 -7.51
C GLY A 429 -7.93 25.40 -6.74
N THR A 430 -6.74 25.99 -6.97
CA THR A 430 -6.31 27.25 -6.36
C THR A 430 -6.57 28.46 -7.26
N LYS A 431 -6.32 29.66 -6.73
CA LYS A 431 -6.39 30.96 -7.43
C LYS A 431 -5.09 31.36 -8.14
N VAL A 432 -4.10 30.47 -8.20
CA VAL A 432 -2.95 30.64 -9.11
C VAL A 432 -3.48 30.87 -10.54
N THR A 433 -2.73 31.49 -11.44
CA THR A 433 -3.11 31.70 -12.84
C THR A 433 -2.03 31.14 -13.76
N PRO A 434 -2.33 30.88 -15.04
CA PRO A 434 -1.29 30.56 -16.02
C PRO A 434 -0.19 31.62 -16.10
N ALA A 435 -0.50 32.89 -15.81
CA ALA A 435 0.49 33.97 -15.77
C ALA A 435 1.43 33.84 -14.57
N GLY A 436 0.89 33.57 -13.37
CA GLY A 436 1.72 33.31 -12.19
C GLY A 436 2.61 32.08 -12.32
N VAL A 437 2.11 30.98 -12.92
CA VAL A 437 2.94 29.81 -13.21
C VAL A 437 4.10 30.17 -14.15
N ARG A 438 3.86 30.98 -15.19
CA ARG A 438 4.93 31.45 -16.08
C ARG A 438 5.95 32.31 -15.34
N ALA A 439 5.50 33.26 -14.52
CA ALA A 439 6.37 34.12 -13.72
C ALA A 439 7.21 33.32 -12.72
N PHE A 440 6.61 32.31 -12.08
CA PHE A 440 7.31 31.40 -11.17
C PHE A 440 8.38 30.59 -11.91
N LYS A 441 8.03 30.00 -13.06
CA LYS A 441 8.98 29.22 -13.87
C LYS A 441 10.13 30.05 -14.43
N GLN A 442 9.98 31.37 -14.61
CA GLN A 442 11.11 32.24 -14.96
C GLN A 442 12.17 32.28 -13.85
N LYS A 443 11.74 32.26 -12.58
CA LYS A 443 12.67 32.19 -11.43
C LYS A 443 13.11 30.76 -11.12
N LYS A 444 12.24 29.77 -11.37
CA LYS A 444 12.46 28.37 -11.00
C LYS A 444 12.12 27.41 -12.15
N PRO A 445 12.94 27.36 -13.22
CA PRO A 445 12.61 26.67 -14.47
C PRO A 445 12.53 25.13 -14.33
N THR A 446 13.26 24.56 -13.38
CA THR A 446 13.30 23.10 -13.14
C THR A 446 12.13 22.58 -12.30
N CYS A 447 11.38 23.47 -11.64
CA CYS A 447 10.27 23.05 -10.79
C CYS A 447 9.04 22.70 -11.62
N GLN A 448 8.52 21.49 -11.41
CA GLN A 448 7.27 21.04 -11.99
C GLN A 448 6.10 21.68 -11.25
N VAL A 449 5.35 22.55 -11.93
CA VAL A 449 4.09 23.10 -11.41
C VAL A 449 2.92 22.38 -12.08
N ILE A 450 2.11 21.70 -11.28
CA ILE A 450 0.89 21.00 -11.72
C ILE A 450 -0.31 21.84 -11.28
N ARG A 451 -1.09 22.32 -12.25
CA ARG A 451 -2.24 23.21 -12.03
C ARG A 451 -3.51 22.62 -12.59
#